data_AF-A0A8J5HWQ0-F1
#
_entry.id   AF-A0A8J5HWQ0-F1
#
_cell.length_a   1.000
_cell.length_b   1.000
_cell.length_c   1.000
_cell.angle_alpha   90.00
_cell.angle_beta   90.00
_cell.angle_gamma   90.00
#
_symmetry.space_group_name_H-M   'P 1'
#
loop_
_entity.id
_entity.type
_entity.pdbx_description
1 polymer ?
#
loop_
_entity_poly.entity_id
_entity_poly.type
_entity_poly.pdbx_seq_one_letter_code
_entity_poly.pdbx_strand_id
1 'polypeptide(L)'
;MKESFIYSFFLFLCLLHCITCYTVRQRDAVNKFYLSNRERKYPSSLASSHVSKSDLKSIVYDNYGLKDGDKVIRLPGQPNRMNFNQYAGYVTVHRATGRALFYYFVEADENSMSKPLVLWLNGGPGCSSLGYGAMEELGPFRVMSDGKTLYRNPYAWNTDVSESSGHWGVSK
;
A
#
# COMPACT_ATOMS: atom_id res chain seq x y z
N MET A 1 -23.44 38.29 -0.84
CA MET A 1 -22.58 37.70 0.21
C MET A 1 -23.26 36.58 1.00
N LYS A 2 -24.56 36.65 1.34
CA LYS A 2 -25.22 35.62 2.17
C LYS A 2 -25.51 34.32 1.41
N GLU A 3 -25.95 34.40 0.16
CA GLU A 3 -26.28 33.23 -0.67
C GLU A 3 -25.08 32.30 -0.94
N SER A 4 -23.91 32.85 -1.29
CA SER A 4 -22.71 32.04 -1.54
C SER A 4 -22.20 31.30 -0.30
N PHE A 5 -22.46 31.85 0.89
CA PHE A 5 -22.08 31.21 2.16
C PHE A 5 -22.97 30.00 2.46
N ILE A 6 -24.25 30.08 2.10
CA ILE A 6 -25.23 29.01 2.26
C ILE A 6 -24.88 27.81 1.36
N TYR A 7 -24.58 28.04 0.07
CA TYR A 7 -24.16 26.95 -0.83
C TYR A 7 -22.86 26.28 -0.39
N SER A 8 -21.87 27.07 0.03
CA SER A 8 -20.60 26.53 0.55
C SER A 8 -20.81 25.67 1.80
N PHE A 9 -21.68 26.11 2.71
CA PHE A 9 -22.04 25.36 3.90
C PHE A 9 -22.75 24.03 3.58
N PHE A 10 -23.70 24.03 2.64
CA PHE A 10 -24.37 22.81 2.20
C PHE A 10 -23.44 21.85 1.44
N LEU A 11 -22.50 22.37 0.64
CA LEU A 11 -21.45 21.57 0.01
C LEU A 11 -20.54 20.92 1.05
N PHE A 12 -20.13 21.68 2.07
CA PHE A 12 -19.30 21.16 3.15
C PHE A 12 -20.03 20.09 3.97
N LEU A 13 -21.31 20.30 4.30
CA LEU A 13 -22.15 19.31 4.96
C LEU A 13 -22.33 18.04 4.12
N CYS A 14 -22.53 18.17 2.80
CA CYS A 14 -22.59 17.04 1.88
C CYS A 14 -21.27 16.25 1.86
N LEU A 15 -20.13 16.94 1.79
CA LEU A 15 -18.80 16.31 1.82
C LEU A 15 -18.57 15.57 3.14
N LEU A 16 -18.89 16.17 4.28
CA LEU A 16 -18.80 15.53 5.60
C LEU A 16 -19.69 14.29 5.70
N HIS A 17 -20.93 14.35 5.21
CA HIS A 17 -21.83 13.20 5.18
C HIS A 17 -21.31 12.10 4.25
N CYS A 18 -20.73 12.47 3.12
CA CYS A 18 -20.14 11.53 2.17
C CYS A 18 -18.92 10.81 2.77
N ILE A 19 -18.01 11.54 3.42
CA ILE A 19 -16.84 10.99 4.13
C ILE A 19 -17.29 10.06 5.28
N THR A 20 -18.26 10.49 6.08
CA THR A 20 -18.78 9.68 7.20
C THR A 20 -19.46 8.40 6.70
N CYS A 21 -20.27 8.50 5.64
CA CYS A 21 -20.93 7.33 5.03
C CYS A 21 -19.92 6.34 4.44
N TYR A 22 -18.88 6.83 3.76
CA TYR A 22 -17.83 6.00 3.19
C TYR A 22 -17.03 5.26 4.27
N THR A 23 -16.64 5.97 5.34
CA THR A 23 -15.86 5.39 6.44
C THR A 23 -16.66 4.37 7.26
N VAL A 24 -17.96 4.59 7.50
CA VAL A 24 -18.85 3.61 8.14
C VAL A 24 -19.01 2.35 7.29
N ARG A 25 -19.30 2.52 5.98
CA ARG A 25 -19.47 1.38 5.06
C ARG A 25 -18.20 0.54 4.94
N GLN A 26 -17.02 1.17 4.88
CA GLN A 26 -15.74 0.46 4.88
C GLN A 26 -15.52 -0.32 6.18
N ARG A 27 -15.78 0.31 7.35
CA ARG A 27 -15.67 -0.36 8.65
C ARG A 27 -16.59 -1.59 8.72
N ASP A 28 -17.83 -1.49 8.27
CA ASP A 28 -18.77 -2.61 8.29
C ASP A 28 -18.35 -3.75 7.37
N ALA A 29 -17.86 -3.42 6.17
CA ALA A 29 -17.33 -4.42 5.22
C ALA A 29 -16.11 -5.16 5.80
N VAL A 30 -15.17 -4.41 6.39
CA VAL A 30 -13.98 -4.97 7.05
C VAL A 30 -14.38 -5.80 8.27
N ASN A 31 -15.30 -5.32 9.10
CA ASN A 31 -15.82 -6.07 10.23
C ASN A 31 -16.53 -7.36 9.80
N LYS A 32 -17.34 -7.31 8.74
CA LYS A 32 -18.00 -8.50 8.17
C LYS A 32 -16.98 -9.51 7.64
N PHE A 33 -15.91 -9.05 7.00
CA PHE A 33 -14.81 -9.91 6.57
C PHE A 33 -14.03 -10.49 7.76
N TYR A 34 -13.77 -9.69 8.79
CA TYR A 34 -13.11 -10.14 10.01
C TYR A 34 -13.94 -11.21 10.72
N LEU A 35 -15.25 -10.97 10.89
CA LEU A 35 -16.18 -11.91 11.50
C LEU A 35 -16.33 -13.18 10.65
N SER A 36 -16.46 -13.07 9.34
CA SER A 36 -16.53 -14.27 8.46
C SER A 36 -15.23 -15.08 8.47
N ASN A 37 -14.08 -14.45 8.69
CA ASN A 37 -12.80 -15.14 8.86
C ASN A 37 -12.63 -15.73 10.27
N ARG A 38 -13.23 -15.11 11.29
CA ARG A 38 -13.26 -15.65 12.66
C ARG A 38 -14.07 -16.94 12.74
N GLU A 39 -15.22 -16.98 12.08
CA GLU A 39 -16.08 -18.17 11.98
C GLU A 39 -15.44 -19.31 11.17
N ARG A 40 -14.54 -18.98 10.23
CA ARG A 40 -13.76 -19.99 9.48
C ARG A 40 -12.64 -20.66 10.29
N LYS A 41 -12.37 -20.21 11.52
CA LYS A 41 -11.34 -20.81 12.38
C LYS A 41 -11.91 -22.04 13.12
N TYR A 42 -11.78 -23.19 12.45
CA TYR A 42 -12.09 -24.57 12.87
C TYR A 42 -13.58 -24.95 13.01
N PRO A 43 -14.15 -25.71 12.06
CA PRO A 43 -15.33 -26.52 12.37
C PRO A 43 -14.90 -27.63 13.34
N SER A 44 -15.51 -27.67 14.51
CA SER A 44 -15.39 -28.79 15.47
C SER A 44 -16.05 -30.09 14.99
N SER A 45 -16.43 -30.18 13.70
CA SER A 45 -17.13 -31.32 13.12
C SER A 45 -16.39 -32.00 11.96
N LEU A 46 -15.12 -31.68 11.68
CA LEU A 46 -14.31 -32.44 10.71
C LEU A 46 -13.10 -33.12 11.35
N ALA A 47 -13.36 -33.89 12.40
CA ALA A 47 -12.54 -35.05 12.71
C ALA A 47 -12.87 -36.16 11.70
N SER A 48 -12.32 -36.07 10.48
CA SER A 48 -12.05 -37.21 9.57
C SER A 48 -11.84 -36.73 8.13
N SER A 49 -10.69 -36.15 7.87
CA SER A 49 -9.92 -36.49 6.67
C SER A 49 -8.47 -36.15 6.97
N HIS A 50 -7.57 -37.07 6.66
CA HIS A 50 -6.13 -36.90 6.84
C HIS A 50 -5.62 -35.74 5.97
N VAL A 51 -5.74 -34.50 6.46
CA VAL A 51 -4.91 -33.39 5.98
C VAL A 51 -3.63 -33.48 6.79
N SER A 52 -2.55 -33.89 6.13
CA SER A 52 -1.27 -34.04 6.77
C SER A 52 -0.80 -32.69 7.29
N LYS A 53 -0.20 -32.68 8.48
CA LYS A 53 0.44 -31.49 9.09
C LYS A 53 1.54 -30.90 8.19
N SER A 54 1.97 -31.64 7.15
CA SER A 54 2.85 -31.17 6.08
C SER A 54 2.21 -30.12 5.16
N ASP A 55 0.91 -30.20 4.91
CA ASP A 55 0.24 -29.39 3.88
C ASP A 55 -0.03 -27.97 4.39
N LEU A 56 -0.26 -27.83 5.71
CA LEU A 56 -0.32 -26.55 6.44
C LEU A 56 1.05 -25.89 6.65
N LYS A 57 2.14 -26.59 6.37
CA LYS A 57 3.50 -26.03 6.47
C LYS A 57 3.82 -25.08 5.30
N SER A 58 3.01 -25.10 4.24
CA SER A 58 3.22 -24.35 3.00
C SER A 58 2.78 -22.87 3.03
N ILE A 59 1.95 -22.45 4.00
CA ILE A 59 1.51 -21.04 4.13
C ILE A 59 2.31 -20.31 5.22
N VAL A 60 3.56 -20.69 5.35
CA VAL A 60 4.50 -20.01 6.22
C VAL A 60 5.64 -19.56 5.35
N TYR A 61 5.60 -18.29 4.93
CA TYR A 61 6.74 -17.66 4.30
C TYR A 61 7.83 -17.55 5.37
N ASP A 62 8.86 -18.38 5.26
CA ASP A 62 10.05 -18.28 6.10
C ASP A 62 10.77 -16.97 5.71
N ASN A 63 10.84 -16.03 6.65
CA ASN A 63 11.31 -14.67 6.39
C ASN A 63 12.85 -14.57 6.21
N TYR A 64 13.57 -15.69 6.14
CA TYR A 64 15.03 -15.72 6.04
C TYR A 64 15.46 -15.85 4.57
N GLY A 65 16.29 -14.91 4.09
CA GLY A 65 16.87 -14.97 2.74
C GLY A 65 15.95 -14.54 1.59
N LEU A 66 14.80 -13.93 1.88
CA LEU A 66 13.81 -13.55 0.85
C LEU A 66 14.18 -12.32 0.01
N LYS A 67 15.14 -11.49 0.46
CA LYS A 67 15.44 -10.20 -0.20
C LYS A 67 15.68 -10.35 -1.70
N ASP A 68 16.50 -11.33 -2.10
CA ASP A 68 16.83 -11.54 -3.52
C ASP A 68 15.64 -12.13 -4.30
N GLY A 69 14.84 -12.99 -3.66
CA GLY A 69 13.63 -13.57 -4.26
C GLY A 69 12.49 -12.55 -4.45
N ASP A 70 12.42 -11.56 -3.56
CA ASP A 70 11.42 -10.49 -3.59
C ASP A 70 11.84 -9.32 -4.51
N LYS A 71 13.01 -9.40 -5.15
CA LYS A 71 13.52 -8.32 -6.00
C LYS A 71 12.64 -8.15 -7.25
N VAL A 72 12.08 -6.95 -7.39
CA VAL A 72 11.27 -6.58 -8.56
C VAL A 72 12.19 -6.03 -9.65
N ILE A 73 12.43 -6.82 -10.69
CA ILE A 73 13.28 -6.42 -11.82
C ILE A 73 12.69 -5.22 -12.55
N ARG A 74 11.39 -5.27 -12.87
CA ARG A 74 10.66 -4.16 -13.50
C ARG A 74 9.16 -4.34 -13.29
N LEU A 75 8.45 -3.24 -13.00
CA LEU A 75 6.99 -3.22 -13.01
C LEU A 75 6.46 -3.11 -14.45
N PRO A 76 5.29 -3.68 -14.75
CA PRO A 76 4.57 -3.39 -16.00
C PRO A 76 4.33 -1.88 -16.13
N GLY A 77 4.58 -1.33 -17.34
CA GLY A 77 4.40 0.10 -17.59
C GLY A 77 5.45 1.02 -16.97
N GLN A 78 6.45 0.50 -16.27
CA GLN A 78 7.54 1.29 -15.67
C GLN A 78 8.39 1.99 -16.74
N PRO A 79 8.77 3.27 -16.53
CA PRO A 79 9.72 3.94 -17.41
C PRO A 79 11.09 3.23 -17.42
N ASN A 80 11.80 3.34 -18.54
CA ASN A 80 13.15 2.80 -18.66
C ASN A 80 14.13 3.55 -17.74
N ARG A 81 15.14 2.84 -17.22
CA ARG A 81 16.25 3.38 -16.40
C ARG A 81 15.81 3.99 -15.06
N MET A 82 15.63 3.13 -14.07
CA MET A 82 15.48 3.54 -12.67
C MET A 82 16.76 3.21 -11.91
N ASN A 83 17.22 4.14 -11.09
CA ASN A 83 18.51 4.01 -10.38
C ASN A 83 18.37 3.47 -8.95
N PHE A 84 17.23 2.88 -8.61
CA PHE A 84 16.97 2.31 -7.29
C PHE A 84 16.48 0.85 -7.40
N ASN A 85 16.77 0.06 -6.37
CA ASN A 85 16.21 -1.28 -6.25
C ASN A 85 14.80 -1.21 -5.63
N GLN A 86 13.95 -2.15 -6.02
CA GLN A 86 12.60 -2.30 -5.49
C GLN A 86 12.32 -3.78 -5.21
N TYR A 87 11.52 -4.03 -4.19
CA TYR A 87 11.22 -5.35 -3.67
C TYR A 87 9.74 -5.45 -3.30
N ALA A 88 9.13 -6.60 -3.54
CA ALA A 88 7.75 -6.86 -3.17
C ALA A 88 7.60 -8.31 -2.73
N GLY A 89 6.93 -8.51 -1.60
CA GLY A 89 6.83 -9.83 -0.99
C GLY A 89 5.83 -9.86 0.17
N TYR A 90 5.89 -10.93 0.96
CA TYR A 90 5.02 -11.15 2.10
C TYR A 90 5.83 -11.40 3.37
N VAL A 91 5.47 -10.71 4.45
CA VAL A 91 6.01 -10.95 5.79
C VAL A 91 4.98 -11.71 6.62
N THR A 92 5.33 -12.91 7.07
CA THR A 92 4.45 -13.70 7.96
C THR A 92 4.38 -13.04 9.34
N VAL A 93 3.19 -12.57 9.74
CA VAL A 93 2.94 -11.89 11.03
C VAL A 93 2.26 -12.79 12.06
N HIS A 94 1.64 -13.90 11.64
CA HIS A 94 1.09 -14.89 12.56
C HIS A 94 1.14 -16.29 11.97
N ARG A 95 2.22 -17.04 12.30
CA ARG A 95 2.52 -18.37 11.75
C ARG A 95 1.38 -19.37 11.97
N ALA A 96 0.78 -19.39 13.17
CA ALA A 96 -0.27 -20.36 13.52
C ALA A 96 -1.60 -20.16 12.76
N THR A 97 -1.80 -19.01 12.10
CA THR A 97 -2.98 -18.77 11.24
C THR A 97 -2.57 -18.52 9.79
N GLY A 98 -1.30 -18.66 9.44
CA GLY A 98 -0.78 -18.29 8.11
C GLY A 98 -1.02 -16.82 7.74
N ARG A 99 -1.14 -15.90 8.71
CA ARG A 99 -1.39 -14.49 8.39
C ARG A 99 -0.09 -13.82 7.95
N ALA A 100 -0.10 -13.24 6.76
CA ALA A 100 1.02 -12.48 6.20
C ALA A 100 0.55 -11.11 5.70
N LEU A 101 1.46 -10.14 5.73
CA LEU A 101 1.25 -8.79 5.17
C LEU A 101 2.08 -8.64 3.90
N PHE A 102 1.45 -8.17 2.84
CA PHE A 102 2.16 -7.76 1.63
C PHE A 102 2.95 -6.47 1.89
N TYR A 103 4.16 -6.38 1.35
CA TYR A 103 4.94 -5.15 1.33
C TYR A 103 5.43 -4.83 -0.08
N TYR A 104 5.62 -3.53 -0.33
CA TYR A 104 6.36 -3.00 -1.47
C TYR A 104 7.36 -1.99 -0.92
N PHE A 105 8.64 -2.23 -1.18
CA PHE A 105 9.75 -1.45 -0.67
C PHE A 105 10.59 -0.95 -1.84
N VAL A 106 10.97 0.32 -1.80
CA VAL A 106 11.91 0.92 -2.74
C VAL A 106 13.08 1.52 -1.96
N GLU A 107 14.29 1.25 -2.43
CA GLU A 107 15.49 1.88 -1.90
C GLU A 107 15.54 3.36 -2.31
N ALA A 108 16.33 4.15 -1.59
CA ALA A 108 16.62 5.51 -2.00
C ALA A 108 17.39 5.53 -3.33
N ASP A 109 17.15 6.55 -4.16
CA ASP A 109 17.79 6.72 -5.47
C ASP A 109 19.33 6.82 -5.38
N GLU A 110 19.85 7.35 -4.28
CA GLU A 110 21.29 7.49 -4.04
C GLU A 110 21.66 7.10 -2.61
N ASN A 111 22.85 6.51 -2.45
CA ASN A 111 23.44 6.16 -1.16
C ASN A 111 22.46 5.44 -0.21
N SER A 112 21.66 4.50 -0.72
CA SER A 112 20.56 3.86 0.03
C SER A 112 20.98 3.27 1.38
N MET A 113 22.21 2.77 1.48
CA MET A 113 22.79 2.21 2.71
C MET A 113 22.94 3.23 3.85
N SER A 114 23.06 4.53 3.56
CA SER A 114 23.19 5.58 4.57
C SER A 114 21.87 6.31 4.87
N LYS A 115 20.77 5.94 4.21
CA LYS A 115 19.46 6.58 4.36
C LYS A 115 18.61 5.88 5.41
N PRO A 116 17.71 6.60 6.11
CA PRO A 116 16.83 5.97 7.08
C PRO A 116 15.81 5.06 6.41
N LEU A 117 15.38 4.02 7.13
CA LEU A 117 14.24 3.20 6.75
C LEU A 117 12.94 3.88 7.17
N VAL A 118 12.03 4.09 6.22
CA VAL A 118 10.71 4.68 6.47
C VAL A 118 9.62 3.64 6.21
N LEU A 119 8.74 3.44 7.19
CA LEU A 119 7.54 2.62 7.06
C LEU A 119 6.33 3.53 6.85
N TRP A 120 5.61 3.33 5.75
CA TRP A 120 4.39 4.07 5.45
C TRP A 120 3.15 3.17 5.54
N LEU A 121 2.15 3.63 6.30
CA LEU A 121 0.88 2.93 6.50
C LEU A 121 -0.28 3.90 6.24
N ASN A 122 -1.08 3.63 5.21
CA ASN A 122 -2.33 4.34 5.03
C ASN A 122 -3.37 3.85 6.05
N GLY A 123 -4.19 4.78 6.53
CA GLY A 123 -5.20 4.55 7.56
C GLY A 123 -6.56 4.14 7.01
N GLY A 124 -7.62 4.70 7.59
CA GLY A 124 -9.00 4.25 7.40
C GLY A 124 -9.32 3.09 8.34
N PRO A 125 -10.13 2.14 7.90
CA PRO A 125 -9.64 0.77 7.95
C PRO A 125 -9.73 0.09 6.57
N GLY A 126 -8.67 -0.61 6.18
CA GLY A 126 -8.67 -1.44 4.97
C GLY A 126 -8.22 -0.74 3.68
N CYS A 127 -7.84 0.54 3.72
CA CYS A 127 -7.18 1.18 2.59
C CYS A 127 -5.78 0.61 2.39
N SER A 128 -5.37 0.42 1.13
CA SER A 128 -4.07 -0.16 0.77
C SER A 128 -2.98 0.91 0.77
N SER A 129 -1.88 0.65 1.50
CA SER A 129 -0.68 1.49 1.42
C SER A 129 0.02 1.44 0.06
N LEU A 130 -0.17 0.35 -0.70
CA LEU A 130 0.34 0.26 -2.07
C LEU A 130 -0.49 1.15 -3.00
N GLY A 131 -1.82 1.02 -2.95
CA GLY A 131 -2.72 1.73 -3.85
C GLY A 131 -2.68 3.24 -3.62
N TYR A 132 -3.01 3.69 -2.40
CA TYR A 132 -3.03 5.11 -2.09
C TYR A 132 -1.62 5.65 -1.84
N GLY A 133 -0.89 5.08 -0.87
CA GLY A 133 0.44 5.57 -0.49
C GLY A 133 1.46 5.56 -1.63
N ALA A 134 1.77 4.37 -2.14
CA ALA A 134 2.84 4.24 -3.12
C ALA A 134 2.47 4.76 -4.52
N MET A 135 1.24 4.53 -5.00
CA MET A 135 0.88 4.89 -6.39
C MET A 135 0.24 6.28 -6.53
N GLU A 136 -0.40 6.82 -5.48
CA GLU A 136 -1.15 8.09 -5.54
C GLU A 136 -0.58 9.21 -4.65
N GLU A 137 0.16 8.89 -3.58
CA GLU A 137 0.67 9.89 -2.63
C GLU A 137 2.17 10.17 -2.71
N LEU A 138 3.04 9.21 -2.38
CA LEU A 138 4.46 9.51 -2.11
C LEU A 138 5.49 8.53 -2.71
N GLY A 139 5.03 7.46 -3.34
CA GLY A 139 5.94 6.48 -3.92
C GLY A 139 6.66 6.97 -5.18
N PRO A 140 7.54 6.13 -5.75
CA PRO A 140 8.42 6.49 -6.87
C PRO A 140 7.68 6.68 -8.19
N PHE A 141 6.47 6.13 -8.30
CA PHE A 141 5.68 6.13 -9.52
C PHE A 141 4.27 6.62 -9.29
N ARG A 142 3.69 7.13 -10.37
CA ARG A 142 2.27 7.44 -10.51
C ARG A 142 1.67 6.61 -11.62
N VAL A 143 0.40 6.26 -11.47
CA VAL A 143 -0.37 5.55 -12.50
C VAL A 143 -0.96 6.58 -13.46
N MET A 144 -0.72 6.38 -14.76
CA MET A 144 -1.33 7.20 -15.81
C MET A 144 -2.84 6.95 -15.92
N SER A 145 -3.56 7.86 -16.57
CA SER A 145 -5.02 7.74 -16.78
C SER A 145 -5.44 6.50 -17.57
N ASP A 146 -4.52 5.85 -18.28
CA ASP A 146 -4.74 4.58 -18.97
C ASP A 146 -4.80 3.35 -18.04
N GLY A 147 -4.46 3.53 -16.76
CA GLY A 147 -4.41 2.47 -15.74
C GLY A 147 -3.35 1.39 -15.98
N LYS A 148 -2.42 1.61 -16.92
CA LYS A 148 -1.44 0.62 -17.39
C LYS A 148 -0.01 1.13 -17.35
N THR A 149 0.18 2.42 -17.57
CA THR A 149 1.49 3.06 -17.67
C THR A 149 1.84 3.73 -16.36
N LEU A 150 3.12 3.67 -15.99
CA LEU A 150 3.68 4.36 -14.84
C LEU A 150 4.56 5.52 -15.30
N TYR A 151 4.55 6.62 -14.56
CA TYR A 151 5.50 7.72 -14.74
C TYR A 151 6.21 8.02 -13.42
N ARG A 152 7.44 8.54 -13.49
CA ARG A 152 8.23 8.87 -12.30
C ARG A 152 7.56 10.00 -11.54
N ASN A 153 7.42 9.84 -10.23
CA ASN A 153 7.03 10.92 -9.33
C ASN A 153 8.26 11.77 -8.99
N PRO A 154 8.32 13.05 -9.41
CA PRO A 154 9.46 13.93 -9.11
C PRO A 154 9.54 14.33 -7.62
N TYR A 155 8.47 14.11 -6.85
CA TYR A 155 8.39 14.39 -5.42
C TYR A 155 8.30 13.11 -4.58
N ALA A 156 8.81 12.00 -5.11
CA ALA A 156 8.82 10.74 -4.39
C ALA A 156 9.67 10.84 -3.13
N TRP A 157 9.22 10.21 -2.04
CA TRP A 157 9.96 10.25 -0.77
C TRP A 157 11.23 9.41 -0.79
N ASN A 158 11.45 8.61 -1.83
CA ASN A 158 12.67 7.82 -2.00
C ASN A 158 13.76 8.57 -2.79
N THR A 159 13.57 9.85 -3.14
CA THR A 159 14.61 10.67 -3.77
C THR A 159 15.31 11.56 -2.76
N ASP A 160 16.59 11.81 -3.00
CA ASP A 160 17.28 12.94 -2.40
C ASP A 160 16.92 14.21 -3.18
N VAL A 161 16.43 15.24 -2.49
CA VAL A 161 16.22 16.56 -3.09
C VAL A 161 17.58 17.28 -3.13
N SER A 162 18.51 16.81 -3.97
CA SER A 162 19.82 17.45 -4.20
C SER A 162 20.03 17.95 -5.63
N GLU A 163 19.21 17.54 -6.60
CA GLU A 163 19.26 18.05 -7.98
C GLU A 163 17.90 18.60 -8.44
N SER A 164 17.52 19.75 -7.89
CA SER A 164 16.71 20.73 -8.62
C SER A 164 17.63 21.80 -9.21
N SER A 165 18.63 21.38 -9.98
CA SER A 165 19.41 22.28 -10.82
C SER A 165 18.53 22.79 -11.96
N GLY A 166 17.93 23.96 -11.75
CA GLY A 166 17.76 24.95 -12.80
C GLY A 166 16.38 25.13 -13.44
N HIS A 167 15.32 25.41 -12.66
CA HIS A 167 14.29 26.37 -13.10
C HIS A 167 13.39 26.83 -11.95
N TRP A 168 13.94 27.55 -10.97
CA TRP A 168 13.10 28.34 -10.08
C TRP A 168 12.64 29.59 -10.82
N GLY A 169 11.49 29.49 -11.50
CA GLY A 169 10.73 30.65 -11.93
C GLY A 169 10.17 31.36 -10.70
N VAL A 170 10.89 32.38 -10.23
CA VAL A 170 10.36 33.36 -9.29
C VAL A 170 9.40 34.24 -10.08
N SER A 171 8.09 34.07 -9.88
CA SER A 171 7.12 35.11 -10.22
C SER A 171 7.00 36.03 -9.00
N LYS A 172 7.44 37.28 -9.19
CA LYS A 172 7.10 38.41 -8.32
C LYS A 172 5.59 38.63 -8.27
#